data_AF-A0A7K9G8C1-F1
#
_entry.id   AF-A0A7K9G8C1-F1
#
_cell.length_a   1.000
_cell.length_b   1.000
_cell.length_c   1.000
_cell.angle_alpha   90.00
_cell.angle_beta   90.00
_cell.angle_gamma   90.00
#
_symmetry.space_group_name_H-M   'P 1'
#
loop_
_entity.id
_entity.type
_entity.pdbx_description
1 polymer ?
#
loop_
_entity_poly.entity_id
_entity_poly.type
_entity_poly.pdbx_seq_one_letter_code
_entity_poly.pdbx_strand_id
1 'polypeptide(L)'
;TFLAKGSANLDKLKDLCNEGKEHPSTLFQLYTQAVLDITYFEENQLVDEDFPEESALQKLKELLSVLSEPEDLVRECGIKEPITILGAELLECLYWRKGALLYMYCHTAKERSEWLQENIATFKKCLNDGVQYLMKMLSFRCPLQLDEDISLQDKDTARLLSEGIFSDTHLLAMMYSGEMCYWGLKHCGEGKQESLESIDPVSSGDLGGRSQSISLDFQETGRNMLTKYVAVCEGPLNGQGWNTTTAKQMLRYFVKS
;
A
#
# COMPACT_ATOMS: atom_id res chain seq x y z
N THR A 1 -14.28 10.34 16.85
CA THR A 1 -14.46 9.27 15.85
C THR A 1 -13.87 9.72 14.52
N PHE A 2 -13.40 8.81 13.65
CA PHE A 2 -12.78 9.14 12.37
C PHE A 2 -13.71 9.96 11.46
N LEU A 3 -14.99 9.57 11.38
CA LEU A 3 -16.01 10.33 10.65
C LEU A 3 -16.17 11.78 11.14
N ALA A 4 -16.03 12.04 12.44
CA ALA A 4 -16.08 13.41 12.96
C ALA A 4 -14.85 14.23 12.55
N LYS A 5 -13.67 13.60 12.46
CA LYS A 5 -12.45 14.26 11.94
C LYS A 5 -12.58 14.54 10.43
N GLY A 6 -13.07 13.55 9.67
CA GLY A 6 -13.36 13.71 8.25
C GLY A 6 -14.35 14.84 7.99
N SER A 7 -15.46 14.89 8.73
CA SER A 7 -16.44 15.99 8.67
C SER A 7 -15.78 17.34 8.95
N ALA A 8 -15.00 17.45 10.03
CA ALA A 8 -14.33 18.70 10.39
C ALA A 8 -13.32 19.16 9.32
N ASN A 9 -12.61 18.23 8.68
CA ASN A 9 -11.70 18.53 7.57
C ASN A 9 -12.46 19.01 6.33
N LEU A 10 -13.62 18.42 6.02
CA LEU A 10 -14.48 18.87 4.92
C LEU A 10 -15.09 20.25 5.19
N ASP A 11 -15.54 20.52 6.42
CA ASP A 11 -16.06 21.83 6.81
C ASP A 11 -14.96 22.90 6.67
N LYS A 12 -13.76 22.60 7.17
CA LYS A 12 -12.59 23.48 7.00
C LYS A 12 -12.24 23.70 5.53
N LEU A 13 -12.27 22.65 4.70
CA LEU A 13 -12.01 22.76 3.27
C LEU A 13 -13.04 23.68 2.60
N LYS A 14 -14.33 23.53 2.95
CA LYS A 14 -15.41 24.38 2.46
C LYS A 14 -15.20 25.85 2.82
N ASP A 15 -14.84 26.13 4.06
CA ASP A 15 -14.58 27.50 4.52
C ASP A 15 -13.42 28.13 3.75
N LEU A 16 -12.30 27.40 3.60
CA LEU A 16 -11.12 27.88 2.88
C LEU A 16 -11.38 28.09 1.38
N CYS A 17 -12.18 27.22 0.76
CA CYS A 17 -12.62 27.40 -0.63
C CYS A 17 -13.46 28.68 -0.81
N ASN A 18 -14.28 29.05 0.18
CA ASN A 18 -15.09 30.26 0.14
C ASN A 18 -14.26 31.55 0.36
N GLU A 19 -13.16 31.45 1.11
CA GLU A 19 -12.26 32.59 1.37
C GLU A 19 -11.36 32.94 0.17
N GLY A 20 -11.11 31.98 -0.74
CA GLY A 20 -10.48 32.20 -2.05
C GLY A 20 -9.00 32.63 -2.00
N LYS A 21 -8.31 32.48 -0.87
CA LYS A 21 -6.94 32.97 -0.63
C LYS A 21 -5.92 31.88 -0.29
N GLU A 22 -6.35 30.63 -0.15
CA GLU A 22 -5.48 29.56 0.32
C GLU A 22 -4.60 28.97 -0.77
N HIS A 23 -3.43 28.48 -0.35
CA HIS A 23 -2.51 27.80 -1.25
C HIS A 23 -3.12 26.45 -1.69
N PRO A 24 -3.07 26.10 -2.99
CA PRO A 24 -3.66 24.86 -3.50
C PRO A 24 -3.21 23.60 -2.73
N SER A 25 -1.95 23.56 -2.26
CA SER A 25 -1.46 22.43 -1.45
C SER A 25 -2.25 22.22 -0.17
N THR A 26 -2.64 23.30 0.52
CA THR A 26 -3.43 23.21 1.76
C THR A 26 -4.79 22.57 1.50
N LEU A 27 -5.44 22.96 0.38
CA LEU A 27 -6.74 22.41 -0.01
C LEU A 27 -6.63 20.92 -0.35
N PHE A 28 -5.66 20.54 -1.19
CA PHE A 28 -5.44 19.14 -1.56
C PHE A 28 -5.06 18.26 -0.37
N GLN A 29 -4.23 18.76 0.55
CA GLN A 29 -3.84 18.03 1.75
C GLN A 29 -5.02 17.82 2.70
N LEU A 30 -5.86 18.84 2.94
CA LEU A 30 -7.06 18.72 3.77
C LEU A 30 -8.09 17.76 3.15
N TYR A 31 -8.29 17.85 1.85
CA TYR A 31 -9.14 16.92 1.11
C TYR A 31 -8.63 15.47 1.26
N THR A 32 -7.32 15.25 1.06
CA THR A 32 -6.69 13.93 1.22
C THR A 32 -6.88 13.38 2.64
N GLN A 33 -6.71 14.23 3.67
CA GLN A 33 -6.94 13.84 5.06
C GLN A 33 -8.40 13.46 5.31
N ALA A 34 -9.37 14.18 4.75
CA ALA A 34 -10.78 13.83 4.84
C ALA A 34 -11.08 12.48 4.16
N VAL A 35 -10.54 12.25 2.95
CA VAL A 35 -10.64 10.97 2.25
C VAL A 35 -10.11 9.83 3.10
N LEU A 36 -8.92 10.00 3.70
CA LEU A 36 -8.35 9.02 4.62
C LEU A 36 -9.28 8.80 5.82
N ASP A 37 -9.68 9.83 6.55
CA ASP A 37 -10.52 9.67 7.75
C ASP A 37 -11.86 8.96 7.46
N ILE A 38 -12.50 9.25 6.33
CA ILE A 38 -13.80 8.67 5.96
C ILE A 38 -13.64 7.21 5.53
N THR A 39 -12.73 6.94 4.59
CA THR A 39 -12.51 5.57 4.08
C THR A 39 -12.04 4.63 5.19
N TYR A 40 -11.39 5.13 6.24
CA TYR A 40 -10.88 4.28 7.32
C TYR A 40 -12.02 3.56 8.05
N PHE A 41 -13.15 4.25 8.21
CA PHE A 41 -14.33 3.65 8.82
C PHE A 41 -14.92 2.52 7.96
N GLU A 42 -14.96 2.69 6.64
CA GLU A 42 -15.48 1.68 5.73
C GLU A 42 -14.53 0.48 5.57
N GLU A 43 -13.21 0.72 5.58
CA GLU A 43 -12.21 -0.36 5.59
C GLU A 43 -12.34 -1.23 6.82
N ASN A 44 -12.49 -0.64 8.01
CA ASN A 44 -12.66 -1.43 9.24
C ASN A 44 -13.95 -2.23 9.23
N GLN A 45 -15.05 -1.71 8.67
CA GLN A 45 -16.28 -2.50 8.53
C GLN A 45 -16.07 -3.74 7.65
N LEU A 46 -15.34 -3.62 6.54
CA LEU A 46 -15.01 -4.79 5.71
C LEU A 46 -14.18 -5.83 6.47
N VAL A 47 -13.28 -5.38 7.34
CA VAL A 47 -12.47 -6.27 8.19
C VAL A 47 -13.35 -6.93 9.25
N ASP A 48 -14.20 -6.16 9.95
CA ASP A 48 -15.10 -6.66 10.99
C ASP A 48 -16.13 -7.67 10.45
N GLU A 49 -16.53 -7.52 9.18
CA GLU A 49 -17.44 -8.43 8.48
C GLU A 49 -16.72 -9.59 7.77
N ASP A 50 -15.41 -9.74 7.96
CA ASP A 50 -14.58 -10.75 7.29
C ASP A 50 -14.73 -10.75 5.76
N PHE A 51 -14.76 -9.57 5.13
CA PHE A 51 -14.86 -9.36 3.68
C PHE A 51 -15.94 -10.25 3.01
N PRO A 52 -17.24 -9.95 3.20
CA PRO A 52 -18.35 -10.77 2.71
C PRO A 52 -18.24 -11.08 1.20
N GLU A 53 -18.36 -12.35 0.83
CA GLU A 53 -18.04 -12.84 -0.53
C GLU A 53 -18.84 -12.13 -1.65
N GLU A 54 -20.13 -11.86 -1.39
CA GLU A 54 -21.05 -11.27 -2.39
C GLU A 54 -20.76 -9.80 -2.72
N SER A 55 -20.19 -9.03 -1.77
CA SER A 55 -20.10 -7.57 -1.88
C SER A 55 -18.69 -7.01 -1.69
N ALA A 56 -17.79 -7.72 -1.01
CA ALA A 56 -16.49 -7.19 -0.62
C ALA A 56 -15.62 -6.79 -1.82
N LEU A 57 -15.64 -7.54 -2.92
CA LEU A 57 -14.85 -7.20 -4.10
C LEU A 57 -15.29 -5.87 -4.73
N GLN A 58 -16.60 -5.61 -4.77
CA GLN A 58 -17.12 -4.36 -5.31
C GLN A 58 -16.78 -3.20 -4.38
N LYS A 59 -16.98 -3.37 -3.07
CA LYS A 59 -16.65 -2.35 -2.08
C LYS A 59 -15.16 -2.04 -2.03
N LEU A 60 -14.31 -3.06 -2.17
CA LEU A 60 -12.86 -2.93 -2.30
C LEU A 60 -12.48 -2.04 -3.48
N LYS A 61 -13.07 -2.27 -4.67
CA LYS A 61 -12.82 -1.45 -5.86
C LYS A 61 -13.23 0.01 -5.65
N GLU A 62 -14.38 0.24 -5.03
CA GLU A 62 -14.85 1.59 -4.69
C GLU A 62 -13.88 2.31 -3.75
N LEU A 63 -13.45 1.65 -2.66
CA LEU A 63 -12.50 2.23 -1.72
C LEU A 63 -11.14 2.52 -2.36
N LEU A 64 -10.62 1.61 -3.18
CA LEU A 64 -9.38 1.84 -3.91
C LEU A 64 -9.48 3.01 -4.89
N SER A 65 -10.64 3.19 -5.53
CA SER A 65 -10.92 4.35 -6.38
C SER A 65 -10.90 5.65 -5.58
N VAL A 66 -11.63 5.70 -4.45
CA VAL A 66 -11.69 6.88 -3.58
C VAL A 66 -10.31 7.22 -2.99
N LEU A 67 -9.52 6.21 -2.60
CA LEU A 67 -8.14 6.41 -2.14
C LEU A 67 -7.19 6.87 -3.26
N SER A 68 -7.55 6.73 -4.53
CA SER A 68 -6.74 7.18 -5.67
C SER A 68 -7.09 8.60 -6.12
N GLU A 69 -8.32 9.02 -5.86
CA GLU A 69 -8.86 10.33 -6.22
C GLU A 69 -7.95 11.52 -5.83
N PRO A 70 -7.33 11.58 -4.63
CA PRO A 70 -6.46 12.72 -4.30
C PRO A 70 -5.26 12.89 -5.24
N GLU A 71 -4.63 11.79 -5.67
CA GLU A 71 -3.52 11.87 -6.63
C GLU A 71 -4.01 12.21 -8.03
N ASP A 72 -5.16 11.66 -8.42
CA ASP A 72 -5.72 11.84 -9.75
C ASP A 72 -6.18 13.29 -9.95
N LEU A 73 -6.83 13.90 -8.96
CA LEU A 73 -7.20 15.32 -8.99
C LEU A 73 -5.98 16.24 -9.09
N VAL A 74 -4.87 15.91 -8.40
CA VAL A 74 -3.61 16.67 -8.53
C VAL A 74 -3.06 16.56 -9.96
N ARG A 75 -3.11 15.38 -10.58
CA ARG A 75 -2.69 15.18 -11.97
C ARG A 75 -3.58 15.89 -12.98
N GLU A 76 -4.90 15.91 -12.75
CA GLU A 76 -5.87 16.64 -13.57
C GLU A 76 -5.61 18.15 -13.57
N CYS A 77 -5.02 18.68 -12.49
CA CYS A 77 -4.55 20.07 -12.43
C CYS A 77 -3.24 20.32 -13.21
N GLY A 78 -2.74 19.34 -13.95
CA GLY A 78 -1.50 19.43 -14.74
C GLY A 78 -0.22 19.21 -13.93
N ILE A 79 -0.32 18.79 -12.66
CA ILE A 79 0.83 18.59 -11.78
C ILE A 79 1.32 17.15 -11.91
N LYS A 80 2.50 16.98 -12.51
CA LYS A 80 3.06 15.64 -12.80
C LYS A 80 3.49 14.87 -11.57
N GLU A 81 3.93 15.57 -10.52
CA GLU A 81 4.49 14.98 -9.32
C GLU A 81 3.60 15.28 -8.11
N PRO A 82 2.64 14.40 -7.77
CA PRO A 82 1.72 14.61 -6.65
C PRO A 82 2.41 14.87 -5.31
N ILE A 83 3.63 14.36 -5.13
CA ILE A 83 4.43 14.56 -3.91
C ILE A 83 4.73 16.04 -3.62
N THR A 84 4.79 16.88 -4.65
CA THR A 84 5.04 18.33 -4.50
C THR A 84 3.85 19.07 -3.87
N ILE A 85 2.65 18.47 -3.92
CA ILE A 85 1.41 19.05 -3.40
C ILE A 85 0.97 18.33 -2.13
N LEU A 86 0.91 17.00 -2.17
CA LEU A 86 0.42 16.18 -1.07
C LEU A 86 1.49 15.93 0.01
N GLY A 87 2.77 16.02 -0.35
CA GLY A 87 3.87 15.64 0.54
C GLY A 87 4.04 14.13 0.68
N ALA A 88 5.21 13.73 1.19
CA ALA A 88 5.57 12.31 1.32
C ALA A 88 4.69 11.57 2.33
N GLU A 89 4.31 12.20 3.45
CA GLU A 89 3.55 11.54 4.52
C GLU A 89 2.15 11.12 4.08
N LEU A 90 1.42 12.00 3.38
CA LEU A 90 0.07 11.68 2.90
C LEU A 90 0.11 10.63 1.79
N LEU A 91 1.09 10.72 0.88
CA LEU A 91 1.27 9.70 -0.15
C LEU A 91 1.62 8.34 0.46
N GLU A 92 2.60 8.28 1.35
CA GLU A 92 2.94 7.07 2.08
C GLU A 92 1.70 6.45 2.76
N CYS A 93 0.86 7.27 3.40
CA CYS A 93 -0.39 6.83 4.03
C CYS A 93 -1.41 6.28 3.00
N LEU A 94 -1.62 6.97 1.88
CA LEU A 94 -2.52 6.50 0.82
C LEU A 94 -2.07 5.14 0.26
N TYR A 95 -0.78 5.01 -0.04
CA TYR A 95 -0.23 3.77 -0.59
C TYR A 95 -0.19 2.64 0.43
N TRP A 96 0.12 2.94 1.71
CA TRP A 96 -0.03 2.00 2.81
C TRP A 96 -1.45 1.44 2.85
N ARG A 97 -2.46 2.32 2.83
CA ARG A 97 -3.85 1.90 3.00
C ARG A 97 -4.39 1.09 1.83
N LYS A 98 -4.06 1.48 0.59
CA LYS A 98 -4.38 0.66 -0.59
C LYS A 98 -3.76 -0.73 -0.49
N GLY A 99 -2.48 -0.80 -0.13
CA GLY A 99 -1.75 -2.06 0.01
C GLY A 99 -2.27 -2.95 1.15
N ALA A 100 -2.52 -2.35 2.32
CA ALA A 100 -3.05 -3.05 3.49
C ALA A 100 -4.48 -3.56 3.27
N LEU A 101 -5.33 -2.77 2.62
CA LEU A 101 -6.70 -3.18 2.30
C LEU A 101 -6.71 -4.40 1.35
N LEU A 102 -5.86 -4.39 0.33
CA LEU A 102 -5.69 -5.53 -0.57
C LEU A 102 -5.10 -6.74 0.14
N TYR A 103 -4.12 -6.54 1.02
CA TYR A 103 -3.57 -7.61 1.86
C TYR A 103 -4.68 -8.28 2.69
N MET A 104 -5.49 -7.49 3.40
CA MET A 104 -6.56 -8.01 4.25
C MET A 104 -7.61 -8.78 3.44
N TYR A 105 -8.03 -8.23 2.29
CA TYR A 105 -8.94 -8.94 1.38
C TYR A 105 -8.35 -10.27 0.90
N CYS A 106 -7.11 -10.27 0.42
CA CYS A 106 -6.44 -11.50 -0.04
C CYS A 106 -6.21 -12.50 1.11
N HIS A 107 -5.95 -12.01 2.32
CA HIS A 107 -5.76 -12.85 3.51
C HIS A 107 -7.02 -13.65 3.86
N THR A 108 -8.20 -13.06 3.66
CA THR A 108 -9.47 -13.75 3.82
C THR A 108 -9.80 -14.62 2.61
N ALA A 109 -9.64 -14.09 1.40
CA ALA A 109 -9.98 -14.78 0.17
C ALA A 109 -9.18 -16.08 -0.06
N LYS A 110 -7.90 -16.13 0.37
CA LYS A 110 -7.06 -17.34 0.23
C LYS A 110 -7.60 -18.56 0.97
N GLU A 111 -8.43 -18.37 2.00
CA GLU A 111 -9.02 -19.48 2.78
C GLU A 111 -10.31 -20.01 2.13
N ARG A 112 -10.88 -19.28 1.15
CA ARG A 112 -12.10 -19.67 0.41
C ARG A 112 -11.73 -20.47 -0.83
N SER A 113 -11.52 -21.77 -0.65
CA SER A 113 -10.99 -22.65 -1.70
C SER A 113 -11.83 -22.67 -2.99
N GLU A 114 -13.16 -22.68 -2.89
CA GLU A 114 -14.07 -22.68 -4.05
C GLU A 114 -14.00 -21.34 -4.80
N TRP A 115 -14.18 -20.22 -4.09
CA TRP A 115 -14.08 -18.87 -4.67
C TRP A 115 -12.72 -18.64 -5.35
N LEU A 116 -11.62 -19.07 -4.72
CA LEU A 116 -10.27 -18.87 -5.24
C LEU A 116 -10.04 -19.60 -6.57
N GLN A 117 -10.63 -20.79 -6.76
CA GLN A 117 -10.53 -21.53 -8.02
C GLN A 117 -11.22 -20.79 -9.16
N GLU A 118 -12.38 -20.18 -8.88
CA GLU A 118 -13.16 -19.43 -9.87
C GLU A 118 -12.57 -18.04 -10.14
N ASN A 119 -11.86 -17.45 -9.17
CA ASN A 119 -11.43 -16.06 -9.21
C ASN A 119 -9.91 -15.88 -9.16
N ILE A 120 -9.14 -16.88 -9.59
CA ILE A 120 -7.67 -16.88 -9.46
C ILE A 120 -6.99 -15.69 -10.14
N ALA A 121 -7.53 -15.23 -11.29
CA ALA A 121 -7.00 -14.07 -12.00
C ALA A 121 -7.23 -12.77 -11.21
N THR A 122 -8.42 -12.59 -10.64
CA THR A 122 -8.75 -11.47 -9.76
C THR A 122 -7.87 -11.49 -8.51
N PHE A 123 -7.71 -12.65 -7.89
CA PHE A 123 -6.84 -12.82 -6.72
C PHE A 123 -5.39 -12.44 -7.04
N LYS A 124 -4.85 -12.96 -8.15
CA LYS A 124 -3.48 -12.63 -8.61
C LYS A 124 -3.31 -11.13 -8.85
N LYS A 125 -4.30 -10.47 -9.45
CA LYS A 125 -4.29 -9.02 -9.67
C LYS A 125 -4.26 -8.26 -8.33
N CYS A 126 -5.12 -8.64 -7.38
CA CYS A 126 -5.15 -8.02 -6.05
C CYS A 126 -3.80 -8.16 -5.32
N LEU A 127 -3.15 -9.33 -5.41
CA LEU A 127 -1.81 -9.54 -4.86
C LEU A 127 -0.76 -8.64 -5.52
N ASN A 128 -0.75 -8.58 -6.85
CA ASN A 128 0.18 -7.75 -7.61
C ASN A 128 0.02 -6.26 -7.25
N ASP A 129 -1.21 -5.76 -7.28
CA ASP A 129 -1.52 -4.36 -7.00
C ASP A 129 -1.19 -4.04 -5.53
N GLY A 130 -1.52 -4.94 -4.60
CA GLY A 130 -1.21 -4.80 -3.18
C GLY A 130 0.28 -4.66 -2.91
N VAL A 131 1.09 -5.54 -3.49
CA VAL A 131 2.57 -5.47 -3.36
C VAL A 131 3.12 -4.20 -4.00
N GLN A 132 2.63 -3.82 -5.19
CA GLN A 132 3.07 -2.58 -5.86
C GLN A 132 2.76 -1.33 -5.01
N TYR A 133 1.60 -1.28 -4.37
CA TYR A 133 1.26 -0.18 -3.47
C TYR A 133 2.17 -0.14 -2.24
N LEU A 134 2.44 -1.29 -1.60
CA LEU A 134 3.34 -1.35 -0.46
C LEU A 134 4.80 -1.00 -0.84
N MET A 135 5.27 -1.44 -2.01
CA MET A 135 6.58 -1.04 -2.54
C MET A 135 6.67 0.47 -2.77
N LYS A 136 5.61 1.07 -3.30
CA LYS A 136 5.54 2.51 -3.51
C LYS A 136 5.46 3.28 -2.19
N MET A 137 4.73 2.77 -1.20
CA MET A 137 4.71 3.30 0.16
C MET A 137 6.13 3.36 0.75
N LEU A 138 6.88 2.26 0.65
CA LEU A 138 8.25 2.14 1.17
C LEU A 138 9.28 3.06 0.47
N SER A 139 8.93 3.67 -0.67
CA SER A 139 9.86 4.48 -1.48
C SER A 139 9.66 5.99 -1.35
N PHE A 140 8.62 6.47 -0.66
CA PHE A 140 8.36 7.92 -0.54
C PHE A 140 9.34 8.65 0.37
N ARG A 141 9.91 7.97 1.36
CA ARG A 141 10.91 8.56 2.26
C ARG A 141 12.31 8.18 1.80
N CYS A 142 13.19 9.18 1.71
CA CYS A 142 14.59 8.96 1.42
C CYS A 142 15.29 8.44 2.69
N PRO A 143 16.09 7.36 2.62
CA PRO A 143 16.94 6.95 3.73
C PRO A 143 17.85 8.09 4.19
N LEU A 144 17.98 8.28 5.50
CA LEU A 144 18.81 9.37 6.02
C LEU A 144 20.30 9.01 5.84
N GLN A 145 21.02 9.84 5.08
CA GLN A 145 22.48 9.86 5.12
C GLN A 145 22.88 10.55 6.43
N LEU A 146 23.19 9.75 7.43
CA LEU A 146 23.69 10.26 8.70
C LEU A 146 25.13 10.69 8.49
N ASP A 147 25.37 12.00 8.57
CA ASP A 147 26.72 12.56 8.57
C ASP A 147 27.49 12.04 9.79
N GLU A 148 28.80 11.79 9.66
CA GLU A 148 29.62 11.20 10.73
C GLU A 148 29.61 12.04 12.04
N ASP A 149 29.23 13.32 11.94
CA ASP A 149 29.14 14.28 13.04
C ASP A 149 27.80 14.27 13.81
N ILE A 150 26.76 13.57 13.33
CA ILE A 150 25.48 13.43 14.03
C ILE A 150 25.55 12.19 14.93
N SER A 151 25.98 12.39 16.17
CA SER A 151 25.94 11.35 17.21
C SER A 151 24.48 11.04 17.60
N LEU A 152 23.79 10.23 16.81
CA LEU A 152 22.61 9.52 17.31
C LEU A 152 23.06 8.67 18.49
N GLN A 153 22.49 8.94 19.68
CA GLN A 153 22.83 8.19 20.90
C GLN A 153 22.46 6.71 20.79
N ASP A 154 21.51 6.38 19.91
CA ASP A 154 21.08 5.03 19.60
C ASP A 154 21.50 4.61 18.18
N LYS A 155 22.45 3.67 18.11
CA LYS A 155 22.97 3.09 16.88
C LYS A 155 21.92 2.26 16.13
N ASP A 156 20.96 1.68 16.84
CA ASP A 156 19.92 0.86 16.21
C ASP A 156 18.89 1.73 15.50
N THR A 157 18.46 2.83 16.14
CA THR A 157 17.66 3.88 15.46
C THR A 157 18.37 4.45 14.24
N ALA A 158 19.68 4.77 14.36
CA ALA A 158 20.48 5.24 13.24
C ALA A 158 20.46 4.27 12.05
N ARG A 159 20.65 2.98 12.35
CA ARG A 159 20.64 1.91 11.35
C ARG A 159 19.28 1.79 10.67
N LEU A 160 18.18 1.81 11.42
CA LEU A 160 16.82 1.76 10.87
C LEU A 160 16.56 2.90 9.89
N LEU A 161 16.93 4.14 10.26
CA LEU A 161 16.74 5.31 9.42
C LEU A 161 17.59 5.27 8.15
N SER A 162 18.81 4.75 8.23
CA SER A 162 19.70 4.55 7.07
C SER A 162 19.19 3.45 6.12
N GLU A 163 18.39 2.52 6.63
CA GLU A 163 17.71 1.48 5.85
C GLU A 163 16.35 1.94 5.30
N GLY A 164 15.95 3.18 5.57
CA GLY A 164 14.66 3.74 5.17
C GLY A 164 13.47 3.20 5.97
N ILE A 165 13.68 2.82 7.23
CA ILE A 165 12.65 2.27 8.12
C ILE A 165 12.33 3.30 9.20
N PHE A 166 11.13 3.89 9.10
CA PHE A 166 10.73 5.02 9.94
C PHE A 166 9.63 4.70 10.94
N SER A 167 8.99 3.53 10.83
CA SER A 167 7.86 3.13 11.68
C SER A 167 7.57 1.64 11.58
N ASP A 168 6.80 1.11 12.54
CA ASP A 168 6.27 -0.25 12.52
C ASP A 168 5.50 -0.58 11.24
N THR A 169 4.85 0.43 10.65
CA THR A 169 4.13 0.31 9.38
C THR A 169 5.05 -0.13 8.23
N HIS A 170 6.32 0.29 8.21
CA HIS A 170 7.28 -0.17 7.21
C HIS A 170 7.59 -1.67 7.37
N LEU A 171 7.66 -2.16 8.61
CA LEU A 171 7.89 -3.59 8.88
C LEU A 171 6.68 -4.41 8.49
N LEU A 172 5.47 -3.94 8.80
CA LEU A 172 4.23 -4.57 8.34
C LEU A 172 4.15 -4.58 6.81
N ALA A 173 4.52 -3.50 6.12
CA ALA A 173 4.55 -3.45 4.67
C ALA A 173 5.52 -4.49 4.07
N MET A 174 6.70 -4.69 4.66
CA MET A 174 7.63 -5.74 4.24
C MET A 174 7.05 -7.13 4.46
N MET A 175 6.46 -7.39 5.63
CA MET A 175 5.84 -8.69 5.93
C MET A 175 4.66 -8.98 4.99
N TYR A 176 3.72 -8.04 4.87
CA TYR A 176 2.53 -8.18 4.01
C TYR A 176 2.91 -8.38 2.55
N SER A 177 3.91 -7.63 2.05
CA SER A 177 4.43 -7.83 0.69
C SER A 177 4.96 -9.24 0.50
N GLY A 178 5.77 -9.72 1.46
CA GLY A 178 6.32 -11.08 1.43
C GLY A 178 5.26 -12.18 1.48
N GLU A 179 4.23 -12.02 2.31
CA GLU A 179 3.11 -12.96 2.41
C GLU A 179 2.28 -13.00 1.13
N MET A 180 1.94 -11.84 0.56
CA MET A 180 1.23 -11.77 -0.72
C MET A 180 2.01 -12.41 -1.85
N CYS A 181 3.34 -12.18 -1.90
CA CYS A 181 4.23 -12.86 -2.84
C CYS A 181 4.21 -14.38 -2.67
N TYR A 182 4.25 -14.86 -1.42
CA TYR A 182 4.15 -16.28 -1.12
C TYR A 182 2.81 -16.87 -1.58
N TRP A 183 1.69 -16.19 -1.34
CA TRP A 183 0.38 -16.63 -1.83
C TRP A 183 0.30 -16.63 -3.35
N GLY A 184 0.91 -15.65 -4.01
CA GLY A 184 0.98 -15.56 -5.47
C GLY A 184 1.64 -16.78 -6.08
N LEU A 185 2.80 -17.20 -5.55
CA LEU A 185 3.46 -18.43 -6.01
C LEU A 185 2.67 -19.69 -5.65
N LYS A 186 2.18 -19.77 -4.41
CA LYS A 186 1.49 -20.96 -3.89
C LYS A 186 0.18 -21.25 -4.64
N HIS A 187 -0.59 -20.22 -4.99
CA HIS A 187 -1.95 -20.37 -5.52
C HIS A 187 -2.04 -20.08 -7.01
N CYS A 188 -1.23 -19.17 -7.56
CA CYS A 188 -1.33 -18.76 -8.97
C CYS A 188 -0.29 -19.43 -9.89
N GLY A 189 0.67 -20.18 -9.33
CA GLY A 189 1.71 -20.89 -10.06
C GLY A 189 2.77 -19.99 -10.72
N GLU A 190 3.89 -20.61 -11.11
CA GLU A 190 4.93 -19.97 -11.92
C GLU A 190 4.48 -19.91 -13.38
N GLY A 191 4.03 -18.72 -13.80
CA GLY A 191 4.00 -18.32 -15.21
C GLY A 191 3.30 -19.24 -16.21
N LYS A 192 2.00 -19.04 -16.40
CA LYS A 192 1.48 -18.86 -17.77
C LYS A 192 0.74 -17.54 -17.85
N GLN A 193 1.32 -16.67 -18.65
CA GLN A 193 0.81 -15.37 -19.01
C GLN A 193 -0.40 -15.59 -19.91
N GLU A 194 -1.60 -15.58 -19.34
CA GLU A 194 -2.78 -15.26 -20.13
C GLU A 194 -2.74 -13.75 -20.33
N SER A 195 -2.72 -13.34 -21.60
CA SER A 195 -2.96 -11.97 -22.01
C SER A 195 -4.33 -11.56 -21.48
N LEU A 196 -4.38 -11.01 -20.26
CA LEU A 196 -5.59 -10.42 -19.74
C LEU A 196 -5.88 -9.20 -20.62
N GLU A 197 -6.92 -9.32 -21.44
CA GLU A 197 -7.61 -8.17 -21.98
C GLU A 197 -7.94 -7.25 -20.81
N SER A 198 -7.59 -5.98 -20.99
CA SER A 198 -7.92 -4.92 -20.07
C SER A 198 -9.42 -4.98 -19.79
N ILE A 199 -9.81 -5.27 -18.56
CA ILE A 199 -11.12 -4.84 -18.09
C ILE A 199 -11.09 -3.32 -18.20
N ASP A 200 -11.96 -2.79 -19.07
CA ASP A 200 -11.97 -1.40 -19.50
C ASP A 200 -11.75 -0.42 -18.35
N PRO A 201 -10.85 0.56 -18.51
CA PRO A 201 -10.92 1.77 -17.72
C PRO A 201 -12.19 2.50 -18.14
N VAL A 202 -13.06 2.81 -17.18
CA VAL A 202 -14.07 3.84 -17.42
C VAL A 202 -13.31 5.13 -17.73
N SER A 203 -13.36 5.50 -19.02
CA SER A 203 -12.78 6.65 -19.71
C SER A 203 -12.19 7.78 -18.86
N SER A 204 -10.92 8.07 -19.13
CA SER A 204 -10.42 9.45 -19.28
C SER A 204 -9.28 9.44 -20.30
N GLY A 205 -9.27 10.46 -21.17
CA GLY A 205 -8.64 10.46 -22.50
C GLY A 205 -7.19 10.00 -22.60
N ASP A 206 -6.94 9.16 -23.60
CA ASP A 206 -5.62 8.74 -24.04
C ASP A 206 -4.88 9.89 -24.73
N LEU A 207 -3.75 10.32 -24.15
CA LEU A 207 -2.60 10.82 -24.89
C LEU A 207 -1.30 10.42 -24.16
N GLY A 208 -0.80 9.23 -24.48
CA GLY A 208 0.65 9.02 -24.61
C GLY A 208 1.36 8.45 -23.40
N GLY A 209 1.17 7.16 -23.14
CA GLY A 209 2.03 6.40 -22.24
C GLY A 209 1.54 4.99 -22.08
N ARG A 210 1.97 4.08 -22.96
CA ARG A 210 1.71 2.64 -22.87
C ARG A 210 2.33 2.12 -21.57
N SER A 211 1.61 2.17 -20.45
CA SER A 211 2.05 1.60 -19.18
C SER A 211 1.95 0.08 -19.32
N GLN A 212 3.01 -0.53 -19.84
CA GLN A 212 3.21 -1.96 -19.68
C GLN A 212 3.28 -2.21 -18.18
N SER A 213 2.24 -2.79 -17.58
CA SER A 213 2.30 -3.21 -16.19
C SER A 213 3.45 -4.20 -16.08
N ILE A 214 4.58 -3.76 -15.52
CA ILE A 214 5.71 -4.64 -15.26
C ILE A 214 5.17 -5.73 -14.36
N SER A 215 5.11 -6.95 -14.89
CA SER A 215 4.68 -8.12 -14.13
C SER A 215 5.60 -8.25 -12.93
N LEU A 216 5.04 -8.21 -11.72
CA LEU A 216 5.79 -8.38 -10.49
C LEU A 216 6.40 -9.78 -10.45
N ASP A 217 7.71 -9.87 -10.19
CA ASP A 217 8.36 -11.12 -9.82
C ASP A 217 8.06 -11.40 -8.35
N PHE A 218 7.07 -12.26 -8.10
CA PHE A 218 6.69 -12.64 -6.74
C PHE A 218 7.83 -13.32 -5.98
N GLN A 219 8.68 -14.10 -6.65
CA GLN A 219 9.75 -14.83 -6.00
C GLN A 219 10.86 -13.88 -5.55
N GLU A 220 11.36 -13.04 -6.46
CA GLU A 220 12.41 -12.08 -6.14
C GLU A 220 11.92 -11.04 -5.13
N THR A 221 10.74 -10.45 -5.38
CA THR A 221 10.19 -9.41 -4.50
C THR A 221 9.92 -9.96 -3.10
N GLY A 222 9.29 -11.13 -3.00
CA GLY A 222 8.98 -11.76 -1.72
C GLY A 222 10.24 -12.11 -0.93
N ARG A 223 11.28 -12.63 -1.61
CA ARG A 223 12.58 -12.91 -1.00
C ARG A 223 13.23 -11.64 -0.46
N ASN A 224 13.27 -10.58 -1.25
CA ASN A 224 13.91 -9.31 -0.87
C ASN A 224 13.21 -8.69 0.35
N MET A 225 11.88 -8.61 0.33
CA MET A 225 11.09 -8.04 1.43
C MET A 225 11.24 -8.82 2.73
N LEU A 226 11.09 -10.15 2.69
CA LEU A 226 11.20 -10.96 3.91
C LEU A 226 12.63 -11.05 4.44
N THR A 227 13.65 -11.03 3.56
CA THR A 227 15.05 -11.01 4.01
C THR A 227 15.34 -9.72 4.77
N LYS A 228 14.89 -8.57 4.24
CA LYS A 228 15.03 -7.28 4.91
C LYS A 228 14.27 -7.24 6.24
N TYR A 229 13.01 -7.70 6.25
CA TYR A 229 12.21 -7.81 7.47
C TYR A 229 12.93 -8.63 8.56
N VAL A 230 13.39 -9.84 8.24
CA VAL A 230 14.09 -10.71 9.21
C VAL A 230 15.38 -10.07 9.71
N ALA A 231 16.19 -9.49 8.82
CA ALA A 231 17.44 -8.83 9.20
C ALA A 231 17.23 -7.65 10.17
N VAL A 232 16.13 -6.92 10.01
CA VAL A 232 15.78 -5.77 10.85
C VAL A 232 15.21 -6.24 12.19
N CYS A 233 14.28 -7.19 12.18
CA CYS A 233 13.65 -7.71 13.40
C CYS A 233 14.63 -8.46 14.31
N GLU A 234 15.62 -9.18 13.74
CA GLU A 234 16.64 -9.92 14.53
C GLU A 234 17.92 -9.11 14.76
N GLY A 235 18.03 -7.94 14.13
CA GLY A 235 19.11 -6.99 14.33
C GLY A 235 18.66 -5.85 15.24
N PRO A 236 18.48 -4.63 14.70
CA PRO A 236 18.20 -3.42 15.48
C PRO A 236 16.91 -3.49 16.32
N LEU A 237 15.96 -4.37 15.99
CA LEU A 237 14.70 -4.52 16.74
C LEU A 237 14.64 -5.82 17.55
N ASN A 238 15.77 -6.48 17.78
CA ASN A 238 15.79 -7.73 18.52
C ASN A 238 15.22 -7.54 19.93
N GLY A 239 14.28 -8.41 20.32
CA GLY A 239 13.58 -8.32 21.60
C GLY A 239 12.40 -7.34 21.66
N GLN A 240 12.09 -6.62 20.58
CA GLN A 240 10.97 -5.66 20.51
C GLN A 240 9.63 -6.29 20.11
N GLY A 241 9.45 -7.61 20.33
CA GLY A 241 8.17 -8.30 20.12
C GLY A 241 7.85 -8.72 18.67
N TRP A 242 8.74 -8.45 17.71
CA TRP A 242 8.56 -8.90 16.32
C TRP A 242 8.85 -10.39 16.14
N ASN A 243 8.00 -11.08 15.37
CA ASN A 243 8.11 -12.52 15.12
C ASN A 243 8.56 -12.81 13.67
N THR A 244 9.70 -13.47 13.53
CA THR A 244 10.30 -13.83 12.23
C THR A 244 10.03 -15.27 11.79
N THR A 245 9.32 -16.06 12.59
CA THR A 245 9.10 -17.50 12.36
C THR A 245 8.42 -17.75 11.01
N THR A 246 7.30 -17.07 10.77
CA THR A 246 6.52 -17.18 9.52
C THR A 246 7.32 -16.69 8.32
N ALA A 247 7.97 -15.53 8.43
CA ALA A 247 8.83 -14.97 7.38
C ALA A 247 9.95 -15.95 6.97
N LYS A 248 10.62 -16.56 7.94
CA LYS A 248 11.66 -17.58 7.70
C LYS A 248 11.11 -18.84 7.03
N GLN A 249 9.89 -19.26 7.35
CA GLN A 249 9.25 -20.39 6.69
C GLN A 249 8.97 -20.09 5.21
N MET A 250 8.45 -18.91 4.91
CA MET A 250 8.19 -18.46 3.53
C MET A 250 9.48 -18.26 2.73
N LEU A 251 10.55 -17.73 3.35
CA LEU A 251 11.86 -17.63 2.70
C LEU A 251 12.39 -19.00 2.25
N ARG A 252 12.18 -20.06 3.03
CA ARG A 252 12.55 -21.43 2.64
C ARG A 252 11.73 -21.94 1.46
N TYR A 253 10.51 -21.46 1.29
CA TYR A 253 9.69 -21.77 0.12
C TYR A 253 10.26 -21.12 -1.14
N PHE A 254 10.62 -19.83 -1.08
CA PHE A 254 11.22 -19.11 -2.23
C PHE A 254 12.56 -19.68 -2.71
N VAL A 255 13.30 -20.43 -1.87
CA VAL A 255 14.55 -21.10 -2.28
C VAL A 255 14.27 -22.43 -3.03
N LYS A 256 13.08 -23.01 -2.88
CA LYS A 256 12.71 -24.32 -3.43
C LYS A 256 11.89 -24.23 -4.72
N SER A 257 11.10 -23.18 -4.85
CA SER A 257 10.47 -22.73 -6.10
C SER A 257 11.54 -22.28 -7.08
#